data_AF-A0AAQ2Q8P2-F1
#
_entry.id   AF-A0AAQ2Q8P2-F1
#
_cell.length_a   1.000
_cell.length_b   1.000
_cell.length_c   1.000
_cell.angle_alpha   90.00
_cell.angle_beta   90.00
_cell.angle_gamma   90.00
#
_symmetry.space_group_name_H-M   'P 1'
#
loop_
_entity.id
_entity.type
_entity.pdbx_description
1 polymer ?
#
loop_
_entity_poly.entity_id
_entity_poly.type
_entity_poly.pdbx_seq_one_letter_code
_entity_poly.pdbx_strand_id
1 'polypeptide(L)'
;MVNRSESGVALIAVLLFLLLIAIAGMIAVRQGSLDLRVATNEQADVLMLNSSDSVLAHIETVAGDNNHVLRPQMMSQTRGVLGYFIPIGGANADPNEKVDHQVRFCYTPNAQTFFDVERARVLLPGGGTMRTNDGACNPNNAQDYISGRNTVMTQVVTRGLTSQTADSDNFKLALEGEQTGAGLTSPSSRIAMHSVSMLPGLSSAGSADIRNCMDMAVGDITNANYGNNFGTRNLTTCLQEQGVPAKAIVEEATLRFEREADVCDNAQLAADGTCRAPTP
;
A
#
# COMPACT_ATOMS: atom_id res chain seq x y z
N MET A 1 17.63 -56.11 68.19
CA MET A 1 18.24 -56.06 66.85
C MET A 1 17.68 -54.85 66.14
N VAL A 2 18.47 -53.79 65.94
CA VAL A 2 18.04 -52.59 65.20
C VAL A 2 19.00 -52.42 64.04
N ASN A 3 18.54 -52.75 62.83
CA ASN A 3 19.28 -52.53 61.60
C ASN A 3 19.14 -51.05 61.20
N ARG A 4 20.27 -50.34 61.12
CA ARG A 4 20.38 -49.00 60.51
C ARG A 4 20.98 -49.17 59.12
N SER A 5 20.16 -49.01 58.08
CA SER A 5 20.64 -48.85 56.70
C SER A 5 19.56 -48.27 55.79
N GLU A 6 19.07 -47.05 56.06
CA GLU A 6 18.10 -46.37 55.16
C GLU A 6 18.38 -44.86 54.95
N SER A 7 19.56 -44.37 55.30
CA SER A 7 19.86 -42.92 55.23
C SER A 7 20.39 -42.45 53.87
N GLY A 8 20.74 -43.37 52.95
CA GLY A 8 21.30 -43.02 51.62
C GLY A 8 20.25 -42.88 50.52
N VAL A 9 19.17 -43.66 50.57
CA VAL A 9 18.14 -43.71 49.51
C VAL A 9 17.25 -42.46 49.54
N ALA A 10 16.94 -41.95 50.72
CA ALA A 10 16.12 -40.75 50.88
C ALA A 10 16.75 -39.51 50.22
N LEU A 11 18.08 -39.37 50.29
CA LEU A 11 18.78 -38.20 49.75
C LEU A 11 18.78 -38.20 48.20
N ILE A 12 18.92 -39.37 47.58
CA ILE A 12 18.84 -39.53 46.11
C ILE A 12 17.43 -39.23 45.62
N ALA A 13 16.40 -39.70 46.33
CA ALA A 13 15.01 -39.44 45.98
C ALA A 13 14.69 -37.94 45.99
N VAL A 14 15.09 -37.22 47.05
CA VAL A 14 14.87 -35.78 47.17
C VAL A 14 15.60 -35.00 46.06
N LEU A 15 16.83 -35.37 45.75
CA LEU A 15 17.61 -34.71 44.71
C LEU A 15 17.00 -34.91 43.31
N LEU A 16 16.42 -36.08 43.05
CA LEU A 16 15.70 -36.36 41.81
C LEU A 16 14.40 -35.54 41.70
N PHE A 17 13.65 -35.39 42.79
CA PHE A 17 12.47 -34.52 42.81
C PHE A 17 12.82 -33.04 42.57
N LEU A 18 13.90 -32.55 43.20
CA LEU A 18 14.37 -31.18 42.97
C LEU A 18 14.80 -30.95 41.52
N LEU A 19 15.44 -31.94 40.89
CA LEU A 19 15.80 -31.88 39.47
C LEU A 19 14.57 -31.78 38.56
N LEU A 20 13.54 -32.59 38.82
CA LEU A 20 12.30 -32.57 38.03
C LEU A 20 11.58 -31.22 38.15
N ILE A 21 11.53 -30.66 39.36
CA ILE A 21 10.93 -29.33 39.61
C ILE A 21 11.74 -28.24 38.88
N ALA A 22 13.07 -28.31 38.88
CA ALA A 22 13.92 -27.35 38.17
C ALA A 22 13.73 -27.42 36.64
N ILE A 23 13.58 -28.61 36.06
CA ILE A 23 13.29 -28.79 34.63
C ILE A 23 11.91 -28.23 34.27
N ALA A 24 10.88 -28.53 35.07
CA ALA A 24 9.55 -27.97 34.86
C ALA A 24 9.54 -26.42 34.97
N GLY A 25 10.30 -25.87 35.92
CA GLY A 25 10.50 -24.42 36.06
C GLY A 25 11.18 -23.79 34.84
N MET A 26 12.24 -24.43 34.31
CA MET A 26 12.92 -23.96 33.11
C MET A 26 12.02 -23.99 31.85
N ILE A 27 11.16 -25.01 31.71
CA ILE A 27 10.21 -25.11 30.61
C ILE A 27 9.15 -24.01 30.71
N ALA A 28 8.59 -23.77 31.89
CA ALA A 28 7.58 -22.72 32.11
C ALA A 28 8.12 -21.31 31.81
N VAL A 29 9.35 -21.00 32.24
CA VAL A 29 10.01 -19.71 31.94
C VAL A 29 10.28 -19.56 30.44
N ARG A 30 10.73 -20.62 29.76
CA ARG A 30 10.94 -20.59 28.30
C ARG A 30 9.64 -20.37 27.54
N GLN A 31 8.56 -21.05 27.92
CA GLN A 31 7.25 -20.88 27.29
C GLN A 31 6.75 -19.44 27.43
N GLY A 32 6.87 -18.82 28.61
CA GLY A 32 6.50 -17.41 28.81
C GLY A 32 7.31 -16.43 27.96
N SER A 33 8.61 -16.66 27.77
CA SER A 33 9.44 -15.78 26.93
C SER A 33 9.22 -15.93 25.41
N LEU A 34 8.80 -17.13 24.97
CA LEU A 34 8.46 -17.40 23.58
C LEU A 34 7.10 -16.80 23.23
N ASP A 35 6.14 -16.87 24.15
CA ASP A 35 4.78 -16.33 24.00
C ASP A 35 4.79 -14.80 23.83
N LEU A 36 5.60 -14.07 24.61
CA LEU A 36 5.72 -12.61 24.44
C LEU A 36 6.32 -12.19 23.09
N ARG A 37 7.31 -12.91 22.57
CA ARG A 37 7.95 -12.55 21.28
C ARG A 37 7.05 -12.88 20.09
N VAL A 38 6.31 -13.99 20.17
CA VAL A 38 5.31 -14.36 19.15
C VAL A 38 4.14 -13.37 19.17
N ALA A 39 3.60 -13.05 20.35
CA ALA A 39 2.51 -12.08 20.49
C ALA A 39 2.89 -10.65 20.07
N THR A 40 4.14 -10.22 20.29
CA THR A 40 4.61 -8.88 19.88
C THR A 40 4.79 -8.78 18.36
N ASN A 41 5.27 -9.84 17.71
CA ASN A 41 5.39 -9.89 16.25
C ASN A 41 4.01 -9.93 15.59
N GLU A 42 3.05 -10.68 16.13
CA GLU A 42 1.68 -10.70 15.63
C GLU A 42 0.99 -9.33 15.78
N GLN A 43 1.20 -8.63 16.90
CA GLN A 43 0.68 -7.27 17.08
C GLN A 43 1.29 -6.28 16.09
N ALA A 44 2.59 -6.39 15.80
CA ALA A 44 3.25 -5.58 14.78
C ALA A 44 2.69 -5.85 13.37
N ASP A 45 2.43 -7.12 13.06
CA ASP A 45 1.84 -7.55 11.79
C ASP A 45 0.41 -7.02 11.60
N VAL A 46 -0.45 -7.17 12.62
CA VAL A 46 -1.83 -6.65 12.60
C VAL A 46 -1.83 -5.13 12.46
N LEU A 47 -0.93 -4.42 13.16
CA LEU A 47 -0.82 -2.98 13.03
C LEU A 47 -0.44 -2.55 11.61
N MET A 48 0.55 -3.22 10.98
CA MET A 48 0.94 -2.92 9.60
C MET A 48 -0.17 -3.22 8.61
N LEU A 49 -0.89 -4.33 8.78
CA LEU A 49 -2.03 -4.68 7.93
C LEU A 49 -3.16 -3.66 8.06
N ASN A 50 -3.57 -3.33 9.29
CA ASN A 50 -4.60 -2.31 9.53
C ASN A 50 -4.18 -0.94 8.98
N SER A 51 -2.90 -0.58 9.11
CA SER A 51 -2.37 0.65 8.52
C SER A 51 -2.51 0.63 7.00
N SER A 52 -2.05 -0.44 6.35
CA SER A 52 -2.13 -0.59 4.89
C SER A 52 -3.57 -0.52 4.38
N ASP A 53 -4.50 -1.20 5.06
CA ASP A 53 -5.92 -1.27 4.74
C ASP A 53 -6.60 0.10 4.92
N SER A 54 -6.36 0.75 6.07
CA SER A 54 -6.94 2.07 6.37
C SER A 54 -6.52 3.14 5.36
N VAL A 55 -5.28 3.08 4.87
CA VAL A 55 -4.79 4.00 3.83
C VAL A 55 -5.56 3.83 2.53
N LEU A 56 -5.85 2.59 2.16
CA LEU A 56 -6.54 2.27 0.92
C LEU A 56 -8.02 2.64 0.98
N ALA A 57 -8.69 2.34 2.09
CA ALA A 57 -10.04 2.83 2.37
C ALA A 57 -10.13 4.36 2.38
N HIS A 58 -9.08 5.06 2.84
CA HIS A 58 -9.02 6.52 2.81
C HIS A 58 -8.93 7.05 1.37
N ILE A 59 -8.10 6.40 0.52
CA ILE A 59 -7.99 6.70 -0.92
C ILE A 59 -9.35 6.49 -1.60
N GLU A 60 -10.04 5.38 -1.32
CA GLU A 60 -11.39 5.08 -1.83
C GLU A 60 -12.39 6.17 -1.47
N THR A 61 -12.44 6.54 -0.19
CA THR A 61 -13.36 7.56 0.32
C THR A 61 -13.15 8.89 -0.38
N VAL A 62 -11.90 9.32 -0.55
CA VAL A 62 -11.56 10.59 -1.21
C VAL A 62 -11.78 10.53 -2.72
N ALA A 63 -11.56 9.37 -3.35
CA ALA A 63 -11.82 9.18 -4.76
C ALA A 63 -13.32 9.24 -5.07
N GLY A 64 -14.17 8.66 -4.22
CA GLY A 64 -15.63 8.65 -4.36
C GLY A 64 -16.31 9.97 -3.97
N ASP A 65 -15.70 10.80 -3.12
CA ASP A 65 -16.26 12.12 -2.78
C ASP A 65 -15.88 13.16 -3.83
N ASN A 66 -16.83 13.46 -4.72
CA ASN A 66 -16.67 14.41 -5.81
C ASN A 66 -16.19 15.81 -5.38
N ASN A 67 -16.46 16.21 -4.14
CA ASN A 67 -16.15 17.54 -3.58
C ASN A 67 -14.92 17.54 -2.67
N HIS A 68 -14.25 16.41 -2.49
CA HIS A 68 -13.08 16.35 -1.61
C HIS A 68 -11.91 17.17 -2.17
N VAL A 69 -11.27 17.97 -1.32
CA VAL A 69 -10.20 18.92 -1.72
C VAL A 69 -8.97 18.24 -2.34
N LEU A 70 -8.73 16.98 -1.98
CA LEU A 70 -7.61 16.17 -2.51
C LEU A 70 -7.96 15.41 -3.80
N ARG A 71 -9.24 15.28 -4.15
CA ARG A 71 -9.64 14.53 -5.34
C ARG A 71 -9.01 15.07 -6.62
N PRO A 72 -8.97 16.39 -6.89
CA PRO A 72 -8.32 16.92 -8.09
C PRO A 72 -6.82 16.56 -8.18
N GLN A 73 -6.13 16.49 -7.03
CA GLN A 73 -4.73 16.08 -6.99
C GLN A 73 -4.58 14.59 -7.32
N MET A 74 -5.40 13.73 -6.70
CA MET A 74 -5.37 12.29 -6.94
C MET A 74 -5.75 11.94 -8.38
N MET A 75 -6.63 12.73 -8.99
CA MET A 75 -7.11 12.59 -10.37
C MET A 75 -6.25 13.36 -11.40
N SER A 76 -5.13 13.97 -10.99
CA SER A 76 -4.21 14.63 -11.92
C SER A 76 -3.59 13.64 -12.89
N GLN A 77 -3.67 13.93 -14.20
CA GLN A 77 -3.10 13.08 -15.26
C GLN A 77 -1.57 13.05 -15.30
N THR A 78 -0.91 13.93 -14.55
CA THR A 78 0.56 14.02 -14.59
C THR A 78 1.23 13.14 -13.55
N ARG A 79 0.68 13.09 -12.34
CA ARG A 79 1.28 12.39 -11.17
C ARG A 79 0.23 11.98 -10.12
N GLY A 80 -1.06 12.14 -10.43
CA GLY A 80 -2.12 11.72 -9.55
C GLY A 80 -2.10 10.20 -9.40
N VAL A 81 -2.26 9.72 -8.17
CA VAL A 81 -2.24 8.29 -7.84
C VAL A 81 -3.24 7.47 -8.65
N LEU A 82 -4.38 8.07 -9.04
CA LEU A 82 -5.38 7.47 -9.93
C LEU A 82 -5.33 8.12 -11.32
N GLY A 83 -5.25 9.44 -11.35
CA GLY A 83 -5.31 10.26 -12.56
C GLY A 83 -4.25 9.96 -13.60
N TYR A 84 -3.07 9.54 -13.19
CA TYR A 84 -1.98 9.26 -14.11
C TYR A 84 -2.27 8.08 -15.07
N PHE A 85 -3.08 7.13 -14.62
CA PHE A 85 -3.41 5.91 -15.36
C PHE A 85 -4.60 6.07 -16.30
N ILE A 86 -5.20 7.27 -16.33
CA ILE A 86 -6.26 7.64 -17.25
C ILE A 86 -5.68 7.68 -18.68
N PRO A 87 -6.15 6.83 -19.62
CA PRO A 87 -5.67 6.85 -21.00
C PRO A 87 -5.98 8.19 -21.67
N ILE A 88 -4.98 8.77 -22.33
CA ILE A 88 -5.13 10.04 -23.04
C ILE A 88 -5.45 9.74 -24.51
N GLY A 89 -6.56 10.26 -25.03
CA GLY A 89 -6.96 10.01 -26.43
C GLY A 89 -8.44 9.69 -26.65
N GLY A 90 -9.26 9.72 -25.59
CA GLY A 90 -10.70 9.47 -25.70
C GLY A 90 -11.00 8.05 -26.18
N ALA A 91 -11.91 7.91 -27.15
CA ALA A 91 -12.35 6.60 -27.64
C ALA A 91 -11.24 5.77 -28.34
N ASN A 92 -10.14 6.41 -28.74
CA ASN A 92 -9.01 5.75 -29.40
C ASN A 92 -7.79 5.58 -28.48
N ALA A 93 -7.93 5.88 -27.18
CA ALA A 93 -6.83 5.76 -26.24
C ALA A 93 -6.44 4.29 -26.06
N ASP A 94 -5.15 4.00 -26.03
CA ASP A 94 -4.65 2.65 -25.71
C ASP A 94 -4.83 2.40 -24.20
N PRO A 95 -5.68 1.44 -23.78
CA PRO A 95 -5.88 1.14 -22.37
C PRO A 95 -4.61 0.57 -21.71
N ASN A 96 -3.61 0.17 -22.50
CA ASN A 96 -2.35 -0.38 -22.03
C ASN A 96 -1.17 0.62 -22.09
N GLU A 97 -1.42 1.89 -22.41
CA GLU A 97 -0.35 2.91 -22.56
C GLU A 97 0.52 3.06 -21.29
N LYS A 98 -0.07 2.86 -20.11
CA LYS A 98 0.60 3.04 -18.81
C LYS A 98 0.85 1.71 -18.07
N VAL A 99 0.85 0.58 -18.78
CA VAL A 99 1.21 -0.73 -18.19
C VAL A 99 2.60 -0.66 -17.58
N ASP A 100 2.74 -1.22 -16.38
CA ASP A 100 3.96 -1.24 -15.57
C ASP A 100 4.47 0.13 -15.09
N HIS A 101 3.86 1.24 -15.50
CA HIS A 101 4.17 2.53 -14.88
C HIS A 101 3.74 2.49 -13.42
N GLN A 102 4.49 3.15 -12.54
CA GLN A 102 4.19 3.16 -11.10
C GLN A 102 4.16 4.58 -10.55
N VAL A 103 3.04 4.98 -9.95
CA VAL A 103 2.94 6.24 -9.20
C VAL A 103 3.10 5.93 -7.72
N ARG A 104 4.10 6.55 -7.12
CA ARG A 104 4.44 6.38 -5.71
C ARG A 104 4.24 7.67 -4.95
N PHE A 105 3.69 7.56 -3.74
CA PHE A 105 3.73 8.63 -2.75
C PHE A 105 3.78 8.08 -1.32
N CYS A 106 4.33 8.89 -0.41
CA CYS A 106 4.31 8.56 1.01
C CYS A 106 3.01 9.03 1.64
N TYR A 107 2.28 8.13 2.29
CA TYR A 107 1.05 8.48 2.99
C TYR A 107 1.36 9.18 4.32
N THR A 108 0.64 10.26 4.61
CA THR A 108 0.69 10.93 5.92
C THR A 108 -0.69 10.89 6.58
N PRO A 109 -0.80 10.85 7.92
CA PRO A 109 -2.07 10.60 8.62
C PRO A 109 -3.06 11.79 8.56
N ASN A 110 -2.68 12.91 7.95
CA ASN A 110 -3.55 14.08 7.86
C ASN A 110 -4.54 13.94 6.70
N ALA A 111 -5.83 13.83 7.01
CA ALA A 111 -6.90 13.66 6.04
C ALA A 111 -6.94 14.75 4.93
N GLN A 112 -6.41 15.95 5.20
CA GLN A 112 -6.41 17.06 4.24
C GLN A 112 -5.11 17.16 3.43
N THR A 113 -4.07 16.40 3.77
CA THR A 113 -2.76 16.47 3.13
C THR A 113 -2.07 15.11 2.97
N PHE A 114 -2.82 14.00 3.09
CA PHE A 114 -2.24 12.65 3.02
C PHE A 114 -1.61 12.36 1.66
N PHE A 115 -2.10 13.03 0.61
CA PHE A 115 -1.59 12.99 -0.74
C PHE A 115 -1.22 14.39 -1.21
N ASP A 116 -0.03 14.52 -1.81
CA ASP A 116 0.46 15.74 -2.47
C ASP A 116 1.01 15.34 -3.83
N VAL A 117 0.34 15.80 -4.89
CA VAL A 117 0.71 15.47 -6.29
C VAL A 117 2.11 15.96 -6.65
N GLU A 118 2.60 17.02 -6.01
CA GLU A 118 3.95 17.50 -6.26
C GLU A 118 5.00 16.60 -5.61
N ARG A 119 4.69 15.98 -4.48
CA ARG A 119 5.59 15.02 -3.81
C ARG A 119 5.56 13.63 -4.43
N ALA A 120 4.52 13.30 -5.20
CA ALA A 120 4.42 12.03 -5.90
C ALA A 120 5.46 11.89 -7.01
N ARG A 121 5.89 10.64 -7.26
CA ARG A 121 6.86 10.29 -8.30
C ARG A 121 6.32 9.21 -9.21
N VAL A 122 6.65 9.30 -10.49
CA VAL A 122 6.32 8.28 -11.49
C VAL A 122 7.59 7.53 -11.88
N LEU A 123 7.54 6.21 -11.72
CA LEU A 123 8.54 5.26 -12.20
C LEU A 123 8.06 4.66 -13.53
N LEU A 124 8.93 4.72 -14.54
CA LEU A 124 8.72 4.14 -15.86
C LEU A 124 9.28 2.72 -15.91
N PRO A 125 8.72 1.84 -16.76
CA PRO A 125 9.35 0.58 -17.10
C PRO A 125 10.76 0.84 -17.65
N GLY A 126 11.74 0.04 -17.21
CA GLY A 126 13.16 0.23 -17.53
C GLY A 126 13.92 1.14 -16.56
N GLY A 127 13.29 1.60 -15.46
CA GLY A 127 13.95 2.30 -14.37
C GLY A 127 14.11 3.81 -14.54
N GLY A 128 13.56 4.38 -15.61
CA GLY A 128 13.45 5.84 -15.77
C GLY A 128 12.45 6.44 -14.78
N THR A 129 12.61 7.71 -14.42
CA THR A 129 11.62 8.40 -13.56
C THR A 129 11.23 9.74 -14.14
N MET A 130 9.97 10.12 -13.95
CA MET A 130 9.52 11.46 -14.32
C MET A 130 9.64 12.38 -13.09
N ARG A 131 10.28 13.54 -13.29
CA ARG A 131 10.49 14.61 -12.30
C ARG A 131 11.44 14.25 -11.15
N THR A 132 11.86 15.27 -10.40
CA THR A 132 12.97 15.26 -9.43
C THR A 132 12.57 14.92 -7.98
N ASN A 133 11.28 14.77 -7.68
CA ASN A 133 10.84 14.45 -6.31
C ASN A 133 10.84 12.93 -6.10
N ASP A 134 11.19 12.48 -4.89
CA ASP A 134 11.44 11.06 -4.62
C ASP A 134 10.14 10.25 -4.45
N GLY A 135 9.05 10.83 -3.94
CA GLY A 135 7.79 10.11 -3.64
C GLY A 135 7.90 9.04 -2.55
N ALA A 136 9.13 8.67 -2.18
CA ALA A 136 9.44 7.72 -1.14
C ALA A 136 9.32 8.32 0.26
N CYS A 137 8.77 7.54 1.19
CA CYS A 137 8.79 7.94 2.59
C CYS A 137 10.23 8.09 3.11
N ASN A 138 10.42 8.93 4.12
CA ASN A 138 11.72 9.21 4.70
C ASN A 138 11.74 8.84 6.19
N PRO A 139 12.50 7.82 6.61
CA PRO A 139 12.63 7.46 8.03
C PRO A 139 13.18 8.60 8.92
N ASN A 140 13.85 9.59 8.33
CA ASN A 140 14.33 10.77 9.06
C ASN A 140 13.25 11.86 9.22
N ASN A 141 12.11 11.73 8.54
CA ASN A 141 11.02 12.69 8.61
C ASN A 141 9.90 12.15 9.51
N ALA A 142 9.73 12.76 10.69
CA ALA A 142 8.68 12.40 11.62
C ALA A 142 7.25 12.53 11.03
N GLN A 143 7.06 13.37 10.02
CA GLN A 143 5.75 13.58 9.37
C GLN A 143 5.35 12.43 8.44
N ASP A 144 6.29 11.58 8.04
CA ASP A 144 6.05 10.44 7.15
C ASP A 144 5.59 9.18 7.93
N TYR A 145 5.46 9.31 9.26
CA TYR A 145 4.92 8.27 10.12
C TYR A 145 3.43 8.49 10.37
N ILE A 146 2.67 7.39 10.36
CA ILE A 146 1.21 7.40 10.56
C ILE A 146 0.85 7.55 12.04
N SER A 147 1.73 7.07 12.93
CA SER A 147 1.51 7.14 14.37
C SER A 147 2.32 8.27 14.99
N GLY A 148 1.76 8.94 16.00
CA GLY A 148 2.50 9.92 16.82
C GLY A 148 3.64 9.30 17.66
N ARG A 149 3.81 7.97 17.63
CA ARG A 149 4.97 7.26 18.19
C ARG A 149 6.07 7.02 17.15
N ASN A 150 5.91 7.53 15.93
CA ASN A 150 6.82 7.37 14.80
C ASN A 150 7.23 5.90 14.57
N THR A 151 6.25 4.99 14.63
CA THR A 151 6.51 3.55 14.53
C THR A 151 6.30 3.03 13.12
N VAL A 152 5.16 3.37 12.51
CA VAL A 152 4.72 2.82 11.22
C VAL A 152 4.78 3.88 10.14
N MET A 153 5.29 3.49 8.98
CA MET A 153 5.23 4.27 7.74
C MET A 153 4.51 3.45 6.69
N THR A 154 3.69 4.08 5.85
CA THR A 154 3.04 3.39 4.72
C THR A 154 3.39 4.08 3.41
N GLN A 155 3.99 3.30 2.52
CA GLN A 155 4.25 3.69 1.15
C GLN A 155 3.12 3.17 0.27
N VAL A 156 2.51 4.05 -0.52
CA VAL A 156 1.56 3.64 -1.55
C VAL A 156 2.23 3.69 -2.91
N VAL A 157 2.04 2.63 -3.69
CA VAL A 157 2.50 2.53 -5.08
C VAL A 157 1.38 1.98 -5.94
N THR A 158 0.85 2.79 -6.84
CA THR A 158 -0.12 2.35 -7.85
C THR A 158 0.63 1.92 -9.10
N ARG A 159 0.38 0.71 -9.59
CA ARG A 159 0.95 0.14 -10.81
C ARG A 159 -0.12 -0.02 -11.87
N GLY A 160 0.19 0.35 -13.11
CA GLY A 160 -0.67 0.04 -14.25
C GLY A 160 -0.60 -1.45 -14.62
N LEU A 161 -1.75 -2.08 -14.80
CA LEU A 161 -1.89 -3.48 -15.19
C LEU A 161 -2.35 -3.58 -16.65
N THR A 162 -2.05 -4.71 -17.29
CA THR A 162 -2.61 -5.01 -18.61
C THR A 162 -4.14 -5.11 -18.52
N SER A 163 -4.82 -4.26 -19.27
CA SER A 163 -6.26 -4.33 -19.46
C SER A 163 -6.55 -5.45 -20.47
N GLN A 164 -6.60 -6.69 -19.98
CA GLN A 164 -7.41 -7.72 -20.63
C GLN A 164 -8.88 -7.39 -20.29
N THR A 165 -9.82 -7.67 -21.19
CA THR A 165 -11.27 -7.38 -21.10
C THR A 165 -12.00 -8.08 -19.94
N ALA A 166 -11.39 -8.22 -18.77
CA ALA A 166 -11.95 -8.80 -17.56
C ALA A 166 -12.18 -7.68 -16.53
N ASP A 167 -13.45 -7.34 -16.35
CA ASP A 167 -13.96 -6.48 -15.29
C ASP A 167 -13.48 -6.98 -13.91
N SER A 168 -12.80 -6.12 -13.15
CA SER A 168 -12.65 -6.30 -11.71
C SER A 168 -13.71 -5.46 -11.01
N ASP A 169 -14.55 -6.07 -10.17
CA ASP A 169 -15.69 -5.41 -9.50
C ASP A 169 -15.29 -4.41 -8.38
N ASN A 170 -14.00 -4.29 -8.06
CA ASN A 170 -13.48 -3.38 -7.04
C ASN A 170 -13.30 -1.96 -7.63
N PHE A 171 -13.60 -0.92 -6.84
CA PHE A 171 -13.60 0.51 -7.21
C PHE A 171 -14.68 0.99 -8.19
N LYS A 172 -15.73 0.18 -8.45
CA LYS A 172 -16.85 0.55 -9.32
C LYS A 172 -17.46 1.91 -8.94
N LEU A 173 -17.66 2.14 -7.64
CA LEU A 173 -18.29 3.35 -7.10
C LEU A 173 -17.37 4.58 -7.06
N ALA A 174 -16.07 4.44 -7.29
CA ALA A 174 -15.16 5.59 -7.26
C ALA A 174 -15.26 6.45 -8.55
N LEU A 175 -15.89 5.90 -9.61
CA LEU A 175 -15.91 6.51 -10.96
C LEU A 175 -17.23 6.36 -11.72
N GLU A 176 -18.25 5.72 -11.14
CA GLU A 176 -19.57 5.61 -11.75
C GLU A 176 -20.42 6.85 -11.43
N GLY A 177 -20.59 7.70 -12.44
CA GLY A 177 -21.46 8.87 -12.43
C GLY A 177 -22.39 8.83 -13.63
N GLU A 178 -23.53 8.15 -13.46
CA GLU A 178 -24.77 8.19 -14.25
C GLU A 178 -24.67 8.34 -15.79
N GLN A 179 -24.73 7.21 -16.51
CA GLN A 179 -24.98 7.18 -17.97
C GLN A 179 -26.42 7.59 -18.31
N THR A 180 -26.57 8.66 -19.10
CA THR A 180 -27.63 8.75 -20.12
C THR A 180 -27.03 9.11 -21.48
N GLY A 181 -26.46 8.12 -22.19
CA GLY A 181 -26.02 8.31 -23.58
C GLY A 181 -25.51 7.04 -24.24
N ALA A 182 -26.26 6.51 -25.21
CA ALA A 182 -25.88 5.29 -25.93
C ALA A 182 -24.66 5.50 -26.86
N GLY A 183 -23.63 4.66 -26.73
CA GLY A 183 -22.76 4.29 -27.86
C GLY A 183 -21.24 4.55 -27.74
N LEU A 184 -20.72 5.03 -26.61
CA LEU A 184 -19.27 5.19 -26.43
C LEU A 184 -18.79 4.25 -25.32
N THR A 185 -18.01 3.22 -25.65
CA THR A 185 -17.26 2.48 -24.62
C THR A 185 -16.23 3.42 -24.02
N SER A 186 -16.45 3.84 -22.78
CA SER A 186 -15.50 4.67 -22.05
C SER A 186 -14.14 3.96 -21.97
N PRO A 187 -13.03 4.66 -22.28
CA PRO A 187 -11.70 4.11 -22.08
C PRO A 187 -11.58 3.70 -20.60
N SER A 188 -11.00 2.53 -20.37
CA SER A 188 -10.76 2.01 -19.03
C SER A 188 -9.31 1.58 -18.87
N SER A 189 -8.79 1.70 -17.65
CA SER A 189 -7.44 1.31 -17.29
C SER A 189 -7.49 0.47 -16.03
N ARG A 190 -6.66 -0.57 -15.97
CA ARG A 190 -6.55 -1.43 -14.79
C ARG A 190 -5.33 -1.03 -13.99
N ILE A 191 -5.47 -0.96 -12.68
CA ILE A 191 -4.39 -0.62 -11.76
C ILE A 191 -4.33 -1.62 -10.61
N ALA A 192 -3.16 -1.77 -10.01
CA ALA A 192 -2.95 -2.42 -8.72
C ALA A 192 -2.37 -1.39 -7.76
N MET A 193 -3.06 -1.12 -6.65
CA MET A 193 -2.56 -0.27 -5.57
C MET A 193 -1.91 -1.14 -4.51
N HIS A 194 -0.60 -0.95 -4.35
CA HIS A 194 0.20 -1.60 -3.32
C HIS A 194 0.35 -0.64 -2.14
N SER A 195 -0.29 -0.98 -1.02
CA SER A 195 -0.14 -0.27 0.25
C SER A 195 0.85 -1.03 1.14
N VAL A 196 2.09 -0.56 1.20
CA VAL A 196 3.19 -1.22 1.93
C VAL A 196 3.46 -0.50 3.24
N SER A 197 3.05 -1.11 4.35
CA SER A 197 3.33 -0.64 5.70
C SER A 197 4.57 -1.31 6.26
N MET A 198 5.37 -0.55 7.00
CA MET A 198 6.65 -1.01 7.53
C MET A 198 7.01 -0.39 8.88
N LEU A 199 7.91 -1.06 9.60
CA LEU A 199 8.42 -0.65 10.91
C LEU A 199 9.94 -0.45 10.84
N PRO A 200 10.43 0.72 10.37
CA PRO A 200 11.87 0.96 10.19
C PRO A 200 12.67 0.80 11.50
N GLY A 201 12.09 1.22 12.63
CA GLY A 201 12.76 1.19 13.93
C GLY A 201 12.96 -0.21 14.54
N LEU A 202 12.43 -1.27 13.91
CA LEU A 202 12.71 -2.66 14.30
C LEU A 202 13.92 -3.27 13.57
N SER A 203 14.50 -2.54 12.62
CA SER A 203 15.73 -2.92 11.92
C SER A 203 16.94 -2.13 12.45
N SER A 204 18.13 -2.67 12.26
CA SER A 204 19.40 -1.95 12.42
C SER A 204 19.90 -1.28 11.13
N ALA A 205 19.13 -1.34 10.04
CA ALA A 205 19.49 -0.73 8.76
C ALA A 205 19.53 0.80 8.84
N GLY A 206 20.43 1.43 8.09
CA GLY A 206 20.52 2.88 8.01
C GLY A 206 19.31 3.48 7.30
N SER A 207 18.92 4.71 7.64
CA SER A 207 17.79 5.40 7.00
C SER A 207 17.94 5.51 5.48
N ALA A 208 19.17 5.59 4.99
CA ALA A 208 19.48 5.63 3.56
C ALA A 208 19.20 4.28 2.88
N ASP A 209 19.55 3.16 3.51
CA ASP A 209 19.30 1.82 2.97
C ASP A 209 17.80 1.54 2.89
N ILE A 210 17.06 1.92 3.94
CA ILE A 210 15.60 1.80 3.96
C ILE A 210 14.99 2.68 2.87
N ARG A 211 15.48 3.92 2.69
CA ARG A 211 15.01 4.82 1.62
C ARG A 211 15.30 4.26 0.22
N ASN A 212 16.44 3.61 0.02
CA ASN A 212 16.78 2.94 -1.24
C ASN A 212 15.87 1.72 -1.53
N CYS A 213 15.26 1.12 -0.50
CA CYS A 213 14.27 0.03 -0.64
C CYS A 213 12.84 0.55 -0.89
N MET A 214 12.49 1.70 -0.32
CA MET A 214 11.52 2.61 -0.96
C MET A 214 12.13 3.02 -2.33
N ASP A 215 11.66 3.92 -3.18
CA ASP A 215 12.21 4.04 -4.57
C ASP A 215 12.12 2.79 -5.50
N MET A 216 12.38 1.55 -5.06
CA MET A 216 12.29 0.32 -5.87
C MET A 216 10.86 0.00 -6.28
N ALA A 217 10.67 -0.50 -7.49
CA ALA A 217 9.37 -0.93 -7.99
C ALA A 217 8.65 -1.94 -7.07
N VAL A 218 7.32 -1.95 -7.15
CA VAL A 218 6.47 -3.04 -6.62
C VAL A 218 6.08 -3.99 -7.75
N GLY A 219 5.83 -5.25 -7.40
CA GLY A 219 5.42 -6.28 -8.36
C GLY A 219 5.94 -7.66 -8.03
N ASP A 220 5.46 -8.65 -8.77
CA ASP A 220 5.94 -10.03 -8.68
C ASP A 220 7.30 -10.19 -9.38
N ILE A 221 8.34 -10.46 -8.58
CA ILE A 221 9.71 -10.67 -9.07
C ILE A 221 9.86 -11.92 -9.94
N THR A 222 8.91 -12.86 -9.87
CA THR A 222 8.93 -14.08 -10.69
C THR A 222 8.38 -13.85 -12.09
N ASN A 223 7.71 -12.71 -12.32
CA ASN A 223 7.23 -12.31 -13.62
C ASN A 223 8.38 -11.83 -14.51
N ALA A 224 8.54 -12.43 -15.69
CA ALA A 224 9.61 -12.08 -16.63
C ALA A 224 9.56 -10.60 -17.07
N ASN A 225 8.37 -10.02 -17.25
CA ASN A 225 8.23 -8.60 -17.59
C ASN A 225 8.70 -7.70 -16.45
N TYR A 226 8.42 -8.07 -15.20
CA TYR A 226 8.97 -7.36 -14.04
C TYR A 226 10.49 -7.41 -14.05
N GLY A 227 11.07 -8.61 -14.21
CA GLY A 227 12.52 -8.80 -14.27
C GLY A 227 13.21 -7.94 -15.34
N ASN A 228 12.61 -7.86 -16.53
CA ASN A 228 13.10 -7.05 -17.63
C ASN A 228 12.99 -5.54 -17.37
N ASN A 229 11.92 -5.10 -16.71
CA ASN A 229 11.62 -3.69 -16.51
C ASN A 229 12.27 -3.09 -15.25
N PHE A 230 12.43 -3.89 -14.19
CA PHE A 230 12.79 -3.41 -12.85
C PHE A 230 13.89 -4.23 -12.16
N GLY A 231 14.35 -5.32 -12.77
CA GLY A 231 15.39 -6.19 -12.23
C GLY A 231 14.85 -7.24 -11.25
N THR A 232 15.73 -7.76 -10.39
CA THR A 232 15.47 -8.98 -9.59
C THR A 232 14.96 -8.73 -8.18
N ARG A 233 14.84 -7.47 -7.76
CA ARG A 233 14.36 -7.08 -6.44
C ARG A 233 13.19 -6.12 -6.57
N ASN A 234 12.29 -6.18 -5.60
CA ASN A 234 11.20 -5.23 -5.43
C ASN A 234 11.30 -4.56 -4.05
N LEU A 235 10.41 -3.60 -3.80
CA LEU A 235 10.33 -2.89 -2.53
C LEU A 235 10.29 -3.84 -1.32
N THR A 236 9.41 -4.84 -1.32
CA THR A 236 9.21 -5.71 -0.16
C THR A 236 10.38 -6.67 0.07
N THR A 237 11.00 -7.20 -1.00
CA THR A 237 12.20 -8.04 -0.88
C THR A 237 13.39 -7.24 -0.38
N CYS A 238 13.55 -5.99 -0.83
CA CYS A 238 14.61 -5.12 -0.34
C CYS A 238 14.44 -4.82 1.16
N LEU A 239 13.23 -4.48 1.60
CA LEU A 239 12.96 -4.26 3.03
C LEU A 239 13.26 -5.51 3.86
N GLN A 240 12.89 -6.68 3.35
CA GLN A 240 13.19 -7.96 4.00
C GLN A 240 14.71 -8.23 4.09
N GLU A 241 15.48 -7.96 3.04
CA GLU A 241 16.95 -8.05 3.03
C GLU A 241 17.58 -7.11 4.06
N GLN A 242 16.99 -5.92 4.25
CA GLN A 242 17.40 -4.95 5.27
C GLN A 242 16.87 -5.29 6.67
N GLY A 243 16.17 -6.41 6.86
CA GLY A 243 15.58 -6.80 8.15
C GLY A 243 14.49 -5.86 8.64
N VAL A 244 13.88 -5.05 7.76
CA VAL A 244 12.75 -4.17 8.08
C VAL A 244 11.46 -4.98 7.95
N PRO A 245 10.70 -5.17 9.03
CA PRO A 245 9.38 -5.78 8.94
C PRO A 245 8.46 -4.91 8.07
N ALA A 246 7.85 -5.54 7.07
CA ALA A 246 6.93 -4.89 6.15
C ALA A 246 5.80 -5.82 5.74
N LYS A 247 4.61 -5.26 5.52
CA LYS A 247 3.44 -5.94 4.97
C LYS A 247 2.86 -5.12 3.83
N ALA A 248 2.50 -5.79 2.75
CA ALA A 248 1.84 -5.17 1.62
C ALA A 248 0.42 -5.70 1.49
N ILE A 249 -0.55 -4.80 1.33
CA ILE A 249 -1.88 -5.12 0.82
C ILE A 249 -1.93 -4.64 -0.62
N VAL A 250 -2.53 -5.44 -1.49
CA VAL A 250 -2.66 -5.13 -2.91
C VAL A 250 -4.13 -5.21 -3.28
N GLU A 251 -4.65 -4.13 -3.85
CA GLU A 251 -5.98 -4.14 -4.45
C GLU A 251 -5.92 -3.75 -5.91
N GLU A 252 -6.63 -4.50 -6.72
CA GLU A 252 -6.80 -4.19 -8.14
C GLU A 252 -8.08 -3.39 -8.35
N ALA A 253 -8.02 -2.43 -9.26
CA ALA A 253 -9.12 -1.54 -9.60
C ALA A 253 -9.22 -1.36 -11.11
N THR A 254 -10.43 -1.10 -11.59
CA THR A 254 -10.65 -0.63 -12.97
C THR A 254 -11.12 0.82 -12.94
N LEU A 255 -10.31 1.72 -13.51
CA LEU A 255 -10.67 3.12 -13.67
C LEU A 255 -11.44 3.30 -14.98
N ARG A 256 -12.66 3.84 -14.92
CA ARG A 256 -13.50 4.14 -16.08
C ARG A 256 -13.71 5.65 -16.20
N PHE A 257 -13.63 6.19 -17.42
CA PHE A 257 -13.87 7.62 -17.67
C PHE A 257 -15.25 7.84 -18.23
N GLU A 258 -16.17 8.24 -17.37
CA GLU A 258 -17.47 8.72 -17.80
C GLU A 258 -17.35 10.20 -18.19
N ARG A 259 -17.58 10.51 -19.47
CA ARG A 259 -17.76 11.90 -19.90
C ARG A 259 -19.23 12.22 -19.73
N GLU A 260 -19.54 13.04 -18.74
CA GLU A 260 -20.78 13.81 -18.74
C GLU A 260 -20.61 14.89 -19.84
N ALA A 261 -21.11 14.58 -21.03
CA ALA A 261 -21.22 15.57 -22.09
C ALA A 261 -22.54 16.31 -21.87
N ASP A 262 -22.49 17.45 -21.17
CA ASP A 262 -23.60 18.39 -21.19
C ASP A 262 -23.85 18.80 -22.64
N VAL A 263 -25.02 18.42 -23.18
CA VAL A 263 -25.47 18.90 -24.48
C VAL A 263 -25.74 20.39 -24.33
N CYS A 264 -24.76 21.22 -24.70
CA CYS A 264 -24.93 22.67 -24.73
C CYS A 264 -26.08 23.03 -25.67
N ASP A 265 -27.16 23.59 -25.14
CA ASP A 265 -28.13 24.28 -25.98
C ASP A 265 -27.47 25.55 -26.54
N ASN A 266 -27.41 25.66 -27.87
CA ASN A 266 -26.88 26.84 -28.56
C ASN A 266 -27.59 28.13 -28.13
N ALA A 267 -28.87 28.05 -27.73
CA ALA A 267 -29.61 29.19 -27.21
C ALA A 267 -29.13 29.61 -25.81
N GLN A 268 -28.80 28.67 -24.92
CA GLN A 268 -28.22 28.98 -23.62
C GLN A 268 -26.80 29.54 -23.73
N LEU A 269 -25.97 28.92 -24.56
CA LEU A 269 -24.60 29.39 -24.80
C LEU A 269 -24.59 30.82 -25.37
N ALA A 270 -25.56 31.15 -26.22
CA ALA A 270 -25.74 32.50 -26.74
C ALA A 270 -26.30 33.50 -25.72
N ALA A 271 -27.06 33.03 -24.71
CA ALA A 271 -27.74 33.88 -23.74
C ALA A 271 -26.88 34.26 -22.54
N ASP A 272 -26.13 33.31 -21.96
CA ASP A 272 -25.36 33.54 -20.75
C ASP A 272 -23.90 33.02 -20.79
N GLY A 273 -23.50 32.40 -21.90
CA GLY A 273 -22.15 31.86 -22.08
C GLY A 273 -21.85 30.62 -21.24
N THR A 274 -22.86 29.97 -20.65
CA THR A 274 -22.71 28.76 -19.87
C THR A 274 -23.34 27.55 -20.56
N CYS A 275 -22.75 26.36 -20.36
CA CYS A 275 -23.40 25.09 -20.67
C CYS A 275 -23.81 24.45 -19.35
N ARG A 276 -25.08 24.05 -19.24
CA ARG A 276 -25.61 23.32 -18.09
C ARG A 276 -26.47 22.18 -18.59
N ALA A 277 -26.40 21.02 -17.92
CA ALA A 277 -27.32 19.92 -18.14
C ALA A 277 -28.79 20.41 -18.11
N PRO A 278 -29.65 19.95 -19.04
CA PRO A 278 -31.08 20.19 -18.92
C PRO A 278 -31.59 19.49 -17.65
N THR A 279 -32.10 20.25 -16.69
CA THR A 279 -32.80 19.69 -15.52
C THR A 279 -34.09 18.99 -15.99
N PRO A 280 -34.42 17.81 -15.44
CA PRO A 280 -35.61 17.04 -15.83
C PRO A 280 -36.94 17.77 -15.56
#